data_AF-A0A151FA49-F1
#
_entry.id   AF-A0A151FA49-F1
#
_cell.length_a   1.000
_cell.length_b   1.000
_cell.length_c   1.000
_cell.angle_alpha   90.00
_cell.angle_beta   90.00
_cell.angle_gamma   90.00
#
_symmetry.space_group_name_H-M   'P 1'
#
loop_
_entity.id
_entity.type
_entity.pdbx_description
1 polymer ?
#
loop_
_entity_poly.entity_id
_entity_poly.type
_entity_poly.pdbx_seq_one_letter_code
_entity_poly.pdbx_strand_id
1 'polypeptide(L)'
;MMKNPRPLPYMLIKIFAVWAFIIYTAVFLLTLYDPVPHAVISMAGGLAILWIIIGGTLMLKMRDRIKSFVLSFSVGWKKKFVLFCTVLALIEEAITTTMTNLAPVFGVEVGEAAITASTNYLEVVLFHSVIIFIPWFVAWAWLLSRYDFAPAEVFLLFGITGTLAETMTFGLQNIGSAGFWVFVYGLMVYLPAYSVPERNVNPPRVQHYILAVVVPFVFGIPVALVVGLLQMICF
;
A
#
# COMPACT_ATOMS: atom_id res chain seq x y z
N MET A 1 24.56 -9.75 -10.65
CA MET A 1 24.28 -9.37 -12.07
C MET A 1 22.80 -9.04 -12.17
N MET A 2 22.42 -7.78 -12.36
CA MET A 2 21.00 -7.38 -12.39
C MET A 2 20.30 -8.12 -13.55
N LYS A 3 19.36 -9.02 -13.24
CA LYS A 3 18.49 -9.63 -14.25
C LYS A 3 17.84 -8.51 -15.05
N ASN A 4 17.85 -8.62 -16.38
CA ASN A 4 17.20 -7.66 -17.27
C ASN A 4 15.79 -7.34 -16.74
N PRO A 5 15.45 -6.05 -16.51
CA PRO A 5 14.14 -5.69 -16.01
C PRO A 5 13.09 -6.24 -16.97
N ARG A 6 12.16 -7.04 -16.46
CA ARG A 6 11.02 -7.50 -17.26
C ARG A 6 10.22 -6.25 -17.64
N PRO A 7 9.99 -5.97 -18.94
CA PRO A 7 9.42 -4.69 -19.37
C PRO A 7 7.96 -4.53 -18.94
N LEU A 8 7.22 -5.65 -18.82
CA LEU A 8 5.78 -5.65 -18.56
C LEU A 8 5.40 -5.00 -17.21
N PRO A 9 5.98 -5.37 -16.05
CA PRO A 9 5.69 -4.69 -14.79
C PRO A 9 5.88 -3.17 -14.86
N TYR A 10 6.99 -2.69 -15.42
CA TYR A 10 7.23 -1.25 -15.52
C TYR A 10 6.23 -0.55 -16.45
N MET A 11 5.83 -1.19 -17.54
CA MET A 11 4.78 -0.68 -18.42
C MET A 11 3.44 -0.57 -17.69
N LEU A 12 3.05 -1.58 -16.91
CA LEU A 12 1.82 -1.56 -16.12
C LEU A 12 1.86 -0.48 -15.03
N ILE A 13 2.99 -0.30 -14.34
CA ILE A 13 3.16 0.78 -13.35
C ILE A 13 2.93 2.15 -14.00
N LYS A 14 3.46 2.38 -15.22
CA LYS A 14 3.23 3.61 -15.97
C LYS A 14 1.76 3.79 -16.34
N ILE A 15 1.09 2.71 -16.79
CA ILE A 15 -0.34 2.74 -17.09
C ILE A 15 -1.14 3.12 -15.84
N PHE A 16 -0.87 2.51 -14.69
CA PHE A 16 -1.53 2.86 -13.42
C PHE A 16 -1.24 4.30 -12.99
N ALA A 17 -0.04 4.83 -13.25
CA ALA A 17 0.29 6.23 -12.95
C ALA A 17 -0.53 7.21 -13.80
N VAL A 18 -0.61 6.97 -15.12
CA VAL A 18 -1.42 7.77 -16.04
C VAL A 18 -2.90 7.67 -15.68
N TRP A 19 -3.38 6.46 -15.38
CA TRP A 19 -4.74 6.22 -14.93
C TRP A 19 -5.06 6.99 -13.64
N ALA A 20 -4.20 6.91 -12.63
CA ALA A 20 -4.36 7.63 -11.37
C ALA A 20 -4.48 9.13 -11.60
N PHE A 21 -3.61 9.71 -12.44
CA PHE A 21 -3.63 11.13 -12.76
C PHE A 21 -4.94 11.55 -13.46
N ILE A 22 -5.38 10.80 -14.47
CA ILE A 22 -6.60 11.09 -15.22
C ILE A 22 -7.82 11.02 -14.30
N ILE A 23 -7.98 9.93 -13.54
CA ILE A 23 -9.14 9.73 -12.67
C ILE A 23 -9.14 10.73 -11.53
N TYR A 24 -8.00 10.97 -10.88
CA TYR A 24 -7.89 12.00 -9.85
C TYR A 24 -8.33 13.37 -10.37
N THR A 25 -7.81 13.78 -11.53
CA THR A 25 -8.15 15.08 -12.13
C THR A 25 -9.64 15.16 -12.46
N ALA A 26 -10.22 14.10 -13.04
CA ALA A 26 -11.64 14.06 -13.36
C ALA A 26 -12.51 14.18 -12.10
N VAL A 27 -12.24 13.38 -11.07
CA VAL A 27 -13.00 13.41 -9.80
C VAL A 27 -12.83 14.77 -9.10
N PHE A 28 -11.62 15.34 -9.10
CA PHE A 28 -11.36 16.65 -8.53
C PHE A 28 -12.22 17.74 -9.19
N LEU A 29 -12.29 17.75 -10.53
CA LEU A 29 -13.10 18.71 -11.27
C LEU A 29 -14.61 18.51 -11.08
N LEU A 30 -15.06 17.25 -11.02
CA LEU A 30 -16.48 16.91 -10.83
C LEU A 30 -17.00 17.27 -9.44
N THR A 31 -16.11 17.38 -8.46
CA THR A 31 -16.47 17.63 -7.06
C THR A 31 -16.32 19.09 -6.64
N LEU A 32 -15.87 20.00 -7.52
CA LEU A 32 -15.56 21.40 -7.17
C LEU A 32 -16.67 22.16 -6.41
N TYR A 33 -17.93 21.79 -6.61
CA TYR A 33 -19.08 22.45 -6.02
C TYR A 33 -19.76 21.64 -4.91
N ASP A 34 -19.24 20.45 -4.59
CA ASP A 34 -19.73 19.59 -3.51
C ASP A 34 -18.67 19.52 -2.39
N PRO A 35 -18.86 20.22 -1.26
CA PRO A 35 -17.83 20.40 -0.25
C PRO A 35 -17.23 19.10 0.28
N VAL A 36 -18.07 18.09 0.56
CA VAL A 36 -17.63 16.85 1.21
C VAL A 36 -16.79 15.99 0.25
N PRO A 37 -17.26 15.59 -0.94
CA PRO A 37 -16.44 14.88 -1.91
C PRO A 37 -15.20 15.69 -2.35
N HIS A 38 -15.30 17.02 -2.43
CA HIS A 38 -14.15 17.86 -2.75
C HIS A 38 -13.07 17.78 -1.68
N ALA A 39 -13.46 17.80 -0.40
CA ALA A 39 -12.52 17.63 0.70
C ALA A 39 -11.89 16.23 0.66
N VAL A 40 -12.67 15.17 0.43
CA VAL A 40 -12.15 13.80 0.29
C VAL A 40 -11.08 13.69 -0.79
N ILE A 41 -11.37 14.17 -2.01
CA ILE A 41 -10.40 14.09 -3.11
C ILE A 41 -9.19 15.00 -2.87
N SER A 42 -9.37 16.14 -2.20
CA SER A 42 -8.26 17.04 -1.83
C SER A 42 -7.32 16.41 -0.80
N MET A 43 -7.88 15.73 0.22
CA MET A 43 -7.12 14.94 1.19
C MET A 43 -6.37 13.79 0.51
N ALA A 44 -7.03 13.07 -0.41
CA ALA A 44 -6.39 12.04 -1.22
C ALA A 44 -5.26 12.62 -2.10
N GLY A 45 -5.40 13.86 -2.57
CA GLY A 45 -4.35 14.62 -3.25
C GLY A 45 -3.15 14.89 -2.36
N GLY A 46 -3.37 15.26 -1.09
CA GLY A 46 -2.33 15.39 -0.09
C GLY A 46 -1.55 14.08 0.12
N LEU A 47 -2.27 12.96 0.23
CA LEU A 47 -1.66 11.63 0.29
C LEU A 47 -0.87 11.30 -0.99
N ALA A 48 -1.41 11.59 -2.17
CA ALA A 48 -0.70 11.41 -3.44
C ALA A 48 0.60 12.21 -3.49
N ILE A 49 0.60 13.46 -3.03
CA ILE A 49 1.80 14.30 -3.05
C ILE A 49 2.85 13.78 -2.07
N LEU A 50 2.46 13.58 -0.80
CA LEU A 50 3.40 13.25 0.26
C LEU A 50 3.92 11.80 0.16
N TRP A 51 3.02 10.84 -0.02
CA TRP A 51 3.38 9.42 -0.06
C TRP A 51 3.82 8.98 -1.45
N ILE A 52 3.01 9.23 -2.47
CA ILE A 52 3.25 8.67 -3.81
C ILE A 52 4.38 9.42 -4.51
N ILE A 53 4.27 10.75 -4.64
CA ILE A 53 5.22 11.56 -5.41
C ILE A 53 6.51 11.75 -4.61
N ILE A 54 6.46 12.38 -3.43
CA ILE A 54 7.65 12.69 -2.63
C ILE A 54 8.25 11.39 -2.08
N GLY A 55 7.46 10.59 -1.36
CA GLY A 55 7.88 9.32 -0.80
C GLY A 55 8.40 8.35 -1.86
N GLY A 56 7.62 8.09 -2.91
CA GLY A 56 8.05 7.22 -4.01
C GLY A 56 9.31 7.69 -4.73
N THR A 57 9.44 9.00 -5.00
CA THR A 57 10.68 9.56 -5.58
C THR A 57 11.88 9.38 -4.67
N LEU A 58 11.71 9.61 -3.35
CA LEU A 58 12.76 9.42 -2.37
C LEU A 58 13.20 7.95 -2.30
N MET A 59 12.23 7.03 -2.26
CA MET A 59 12.50 5.59 -2.29
C MET A 59 13.30 5.21 -3.54
N LEU A 60 12.94 5.72 -4.73
CA LEU A 60 13.66 5.45 -5.96
C LEU A 60 15.10 6.00 -5.95
N LYS A 61 15.30 7.23 -5.48
CA LYS A 61 16.61 7.88 -5.43
C LYS A 61 17.53 7.29 -4.37
N MET A 62 16.97 6.80 -3.26
CA MET A 62 17.74 6.30 -2.12
C MET A 62 17.78 4.78 -2.01
N ARG A 63 17.14 4.03 -2.91
CA ARG A 63 16.96 2.57 -2.80
C ARG A 63 18.26 1.79 -2.53
N ASP A 64 19.35 2.16 -3.19
CA ASP A 64 20.64 1.47 -3.04
C ASP A 64 21.26 1.73 -1.67
N ARG A 65 21.21 2.98 -1.19
CA ARG A 65 21.67 3.36 0.15
C ARG A 65 20.85 2.65 1.22
N ILE A 66 19.53 2.63 1.05
CA ILE A 66 18.62 2.00 2.00
C ILE A 66 18.79 0.48 2.00
N LYS A 67 18.95 -0.14 0.83
CA LYS A 67 19.27 -1.57 0.71
C LYS A 67 20.55 -1.92 1.47
N SER A 68 21.63 -1.18 1.24
CA SER A 68 22.90 -1.41 1.94
C SER A 68 22.77 -1.26 3.45
N PHE A 69 22.04 -0.24 3.91
CA PHE A 69 21.74 -0.05 5.32
C PHE A 69 20.94 -1.22 5.91
N VAL A 70 19.84 -1.62 5.27
CA VAL A 70 19.00 -2.75 5.71
C VAL A 70 19.78 -4.06 5.72
N LEU A 71 20.67 -4.28 4.76
CA LEU A 71 21.49 -5.49 4.69
C LEU A 71 22.59 -5.53 5.77
N SER A 72 23.01 -4.38 6.32
CA SER A 72 24.07 -4.31 7.35
C SER A 72 23.71 -4.98 8.69
N PHE A 73 22.41 -5.06 9.02
CA PHE A 73 21.96 -5.70 10.27
C PHE A 73 22.08 -7.23 10.22
N SER A 74 22.32 -7.91 11.34
CA SER A 74 22.45 -9.38 11.40
C SER A 74 21.12 -10.16 11.39
N VAL A 75 19.98 -9.46 11.46
CA VAL A 75 18.65 -10.08 11.53
C VAL A 75 18.29 -10.83 10.23
N GLY A 76 17.57 -11.95 10.34
CA GLY A 76 17.10 -12.70 9.17
C GLY A 76 16.23 -11.86 8.21
N TRP A 77 16.47 -11.97 6.91
CA TRP A 77 15.86 -11.11 5.88
C TRP A 77 14.32 -11.12 5.87
N LYS A 78 13.68 -12.24 6.23
CA LYS A 78 12.22 -12.34 6.33
C LYS A 78 11.66 -11.39 7.39
N LYS A 79 12.30 -11.34 8.56
CA LYS A 79 11.92 -10.44 9.65
C LYS A 79 12.16 -8.98 9.26
N LYS A 80 13.30 -8.70 8.60
CA LYS A 80 13.59 -7.36 8.05
C LYS A 80 12.53 -6.92 7.06
N PHE A 81 12.13 -7.79 6.14
CA PHE A 81 11.08 -7.50 5.16
C PHE A 81 9.78 -7.11 5.85
N VAL A 82 9.28 -7.96 6.76
CA VAL A 82 8.01 -7.71 7.47
C VAL A 82 8.08 -6.42 8.29
N LEU A 83 9.14 -6.23 9.07
CA LEU A 83 9.31 -5.03 9.90
C LEU A 83 9.40 -3.78 9.02
N PHE A 84 10.14 -3.83 7.92
CA PHE A 84 10.31 -2.68 7.04
C PHE A 84 9.01 -2.33 6.31
N CYS A 85 8.26 -3.30 5.80
CA CYS A 85 6.92 -3.07 5.27
C CYS A 85 5.99 -2.45 6.34
N THR A 86 6.07 -2.94 7.58
CA THR A 86 5.25 -2.43 8.69
C THR A 86 5.59 -0.97 9.00
N VAL A 87 6.87 -0.61 9.05
CA VAL A 87 7.29 0.80 9.24
C VAL A 87 6.78 1.69 8.12
N LEU A 88 6.85 1.24 6.86
CA LEU A 88 6.34 2.00 5.73
C LEU A 88 4.82 2.15 5.76
N ALA A 89 4.09 1.11 6.15
CA ALA A 89 2.64 1.18 6.36
C ALA A 89 2.26 2.13 7.50
N LEU A 90 3.00 2.10 8.63
CA LEU A 90 2.78 3.03 9.74
C LEU A 90 2.99 4.49 9.34
N ILE A 91 3.98 4.76 8.48
CA ILE A 91 4.24 6.12 7.95
C ILE A 91 3.13 6.56 7.01
N GLU A 92 2.70 5.69 6.09
CA GLU A 92 1.60 5.98 5.19
C GLU A 92 0.32 6.29 5.97
N GLU A 93 -0.03 5.48 6.97
CA GLU A 93 -1.20 5.73 7.81
C GLU A 93 -1.09 7.00 8.65
N ALA A 94 0.12 7.39 9.04
CA ALA A 94 0.32 8.66 9.72
C ALA A 94 0.01 9.84 8.78
N ILE A 95 0.40 9.74 7.51
CA ILE A 95 0.07 10.73 6.48
C ILE A 95 -1.44 10.74 6.26
N THR A 96 -2.06 9.57 6.05
CA THR A 96 -3.50 9.43 5.75
C THR A 96 -4.36 9.93 6.91
N THR A 97 -4.03 9.54 8.13
CA THR A 97 -4.71 10.05 9.33
C THR A 97 -4.52 11.56 9.49
N THR A 98 -3.33 12.09 9.20
CA THR A 98 -3.09 13.54 9.23
C THR A 98 -3.95 14.25 8.19
N MET A 99 -4.02 13.74 6.96
CA MET A 99 -4.87 14.33 5.91
C MET A 99 -6.34 14.35 6.32
N THR A 100 -6.86 13.25 6.89
CA THR A 100 -8.22 13.18 7.44
C THR A 100 -8.45 14.22 8.54
N ASN A 101 -7.49 14.41 9.46
CA ASN A 101 -7.59 15.44 10.50
C ASN A 101 -7.47 16.88 9.97
N LEU A 102 -6.92 17.05 8.76
CA LEU A 102 -6.86 18.35 8.07
C LEU A 102 -8.13 18.65 7.24
N ALA A 103 -9.22 17.89 7.40
CA ALA A 103 -10.53 18.19 6.83
C ALA A 103 -10.91 19.71 6.87
N PRO A 104 -10.70 20.45 7.97
CA PRO A 104 -10.97 21.90 8.03
C PRO A 104 -10.17 22.75 7.04
N VAL A 105 -8.96 22.33 6.68
CA VAL A 105 -8.15 23.00 5.64
C VAL A 105 -8.82 22.87 4.27
N PHE A 106 -9.65 21.85 4.07
CA PHE A 106 -10.37 21.58 2.84
C PHE A 106 -11.84 22.01 2.89
N GLY A 107 -12.26 22.76 3.92
CA GLY A 107 -13.55 23.43 3.98
C GLY A 107 -14.70 22.62 4.61
N VAL A 108 -14.39 21.54 5.33
CA VAL A 108 -15.38 20.70 6.04
C VAL A 108 -14.94 20.41 7.47
N GLU A 109 -15.88 20.09 8.36
CA GLU A 109 -15.53 19.75 9.74
C GLU A 109 -14.86 18.38 9.86
N VAL A 110 -14.10 18.17 10.94
CA VAL A 110 -13.49 16.87 11.22
C VAL A 110 -14.60 15.85 11.47
N GLY A 111 -14.59 14.77 10.69
CA GLY A 111 -15.62 13.72 10.74
C GLY A 111 -16.69 13.81 9.65
N GLU A 112 -16.80 14.95 8.95
CA GLU A 112 -17.70 15.08 7.78
C GLU A 112 -17.12 14.40 6.53
N ALA A 113 -15.79 14.41 6.40
CA ALA A 113 -15.05 13.76 5.34
C ALA A 113 -13.87 12.99 5.91
N ALA A 114 -13.60 11.80 5.38
CA ALA A 114 -12.47 10.98 5.79
C ALA A 114 -11.90 10.17 4.63
N ILE A 115 -10.59 9.96 4.63
CA ILE A 115 -9.90 9.01 3.73
C ILE A 115 -9.30 7.82 4.49
N THR A 116 -9.61 7.71 5.79
CA THR A 116 -9.32 6.54 6.64
C THR A 116 -10.49 6.31 7.60
N ALA A 117 -10.52 5.16 8.27
CA ALA A 117 -11.64 4.72 9.09
C ALA A 117 -11.81 5.51 10.40
N SER A 118 -10.77 6.20 10.87
CA SER A 118 -10.83 7.00 12.10
C SER A 118 -9.88 8.21 12.03
N THR A 119 -10.18 9.24 12.80
CA THR A 119 -9.29 10.38 13.05
C THR A 119 -8.20 10.06 14.06
N ASN A 120 -8.31 8.95 14.80
CA ASN A 120 -7.31 8.48 15.75
C ASN A 120 -6.33 7.51 15.07
N TYR A 121 -5.06 7.91 15.00
CA TYR A 121 -4.00 7.11 14.38
C TYR A 121 -3.87 5.69 14.96
N LEU A 122 -3.99 5.53 16.28
CA LEU A 122 -3.86 4.22 16.91
C LEU A 122 -5.04 3.32 16.57
N GLU A 123 -6.23 3.89 16.47
CA GLU A 123 -7.42 3.13 16.08
C GLU A 123 -7.27 2.62 14.65
N VAL A 124 -6.84 3.49 13.72
CA VAL A 124 -6.56 3.14 12.33
C VAL A 124 -5.56 1.97 12.26
N VAL A 125 -4.40 2.11 12.89
CA VAL A 125 -3.31 1.13 12.84
C VAL A 125 -3.69 -0.20 13.48
N LEU A 126 -4.39 -0.17 14.62
CA LEU A 126 -4.67 -1.37 15.44
C LEU A 126 -5.96 -2.09 15.08
N PHE A 127 -6.90 -1.43 14.39
CA PHE A 127 -8.21 -2.01 14.11
C PHE A 127 -8.66 -1.94 12.65
N HIS A 128 -8.02 -1.13 11.80
CA HIS A 128 -8.50 -0.93 10.43
C HIS A 128 -7.47 -1.24 9.34
N SER A 129 -6.16 -1.15 9.62
CA SER A 129 -5.16 -1.28 8.57
C SER A 129 -3.91 -2.09 8.94
N VAL A 130 -2.91 -1.49 9.56
CA VAL A 130 -1.55 -2.06 9.69
C VAL A 130 -1.55 -3.44 10.36
N ILE A 131 -2.38 -3.64 11.39
CA ILE A 131 -2.52 -4.94 12.04
C ILE A 131 -2.92 -6.05 11.05
N ILE A 132 -3.77 -5.72 10.06
CA ILE A 132 -4.26 -6.61 9.00
C ILE A 132 -3.19 -6.78 7.91
N PHE A 133 -2.36 -5.76 7.68
CA PHE A 133 -1.26 -5.83 6.71
C PHE A 133 -0.10 -6.71 7.17
N ILE A 134 0.15 -6.85 8.48
CA ILE A 134 1.26 -7.66 9.00
C ILE A 134 1.19 -9.12 8.49
N PRO A 135 0.06 -9.84 8.60
CA PRO A 135 -0.09 -11.16 7.99
C PRO A 135 0.16 -11.19 6.48
N TRP A 136 -0.23 -10.12 5.76
CA TRP A 136 0.03 -10.02 4.31
C TRP A 136 1.52 -9.86 4.02
N PHE A 137 2.25 -9.09 4.83
CA PHE A 137 3.71 -9.00 4.73
C PHE A 137 4.38 -10.34 5.04
N VAL A 138 3.85 -11.11 6.00
CA VAL A 138 4.32 -12.48 6.29
C VAL A 138 4.07 -13.41 5.10
N ALA A 139 2.88 -13.35 4.48
CA ALA A 139 2.57 -14.08 3.25
C ALA A 139 3.56 -13.74 2.13
N TRP A 140 3.89 -12.45 1.96
CA TRP A 140 4.88 -12.02 0.97
C TRP A 140 6.30 -12.49 1.31
N ALA A 141 6.73 -12.45 2.57
CA ALA A 141 8.00 -13.03 2.98
C ALA A 141 8.06 -14.55 2.70
N TRP A 142 6.94 -15.25 2.85
CA TRP A 142 6.80 -16.68 2.52
C TRP A 142 6.86 -16.94 1.01
N LEU A 143 6.16 -16.14 0.19
CA LEU A 143 6.19 -16.22 -1.27
C LEU A 143 7.59 -15.93 -1.82
N LEU A 144 8.18 -14.82 -1.36
CA LEU A 144 9.53 -14.42 -1.73
C LEU A 144 10.53 -15.53 -1.36
N SER A 145 10.33 -16.26 -0.27
CA SER A 145 11.25 -17.35 0.10
C SER A 145 11.22 -18.57 -0.81
N ARG A 146 10.23 -18.66 -1.71
CA ARG A 146 10.05 -19.76 -2.67
C ARG A 146 10.24 -19.32 -4.12
N TYR A 147 9.97 -18.05 -4.41
CA TYR A 147 9.91 -17.52 -5.76
C TYR A 147 10.67 -16.20 -5.91
N ASP A 148 11.39 -16.07 -7.01
CA ASP A 148 12.21 -14.91 -7.34
C ASP A 148 11.39 -13.79 -8.00
N PHE A 149 10.39 -13.26 -7.29
CA PHE A 149 9.65 -12.08 -7.75
C PHE A 149 10.55 -10.84 -7.76
N ALA A 150 10.51 -10.08 -8.86
CA ALA A 150 11.19 -8.80 -8.95
C ALA A 150 10.46 -7.74 -8.10
N PRO A 151 11.17 -6.73 -7.55
CA PRO A 151 10.53 -5.69 -6.72
C PRO A 151 9.38 -4.95 -7.40
N ALA A 152 9.46 -4.74 -8.72
CA ALA A 152 8.36 -4.14 -9.50
C ALA A 152 7.13 -5.06 -9.60
N GLU A 153 7.31 -6.38 -9.60
CA GLU A 153 6.20 -7.34 -9.57
C GLU A 153 5.55 -7.34 -8.19
N VAL A 154 6.35 -7.30 -7.11
CA VAL A 154 5.84 -7.19 -5.73
C VAL A 154 5.04 -5.91 -5.54
N PHE A 155 5.56 -4.77 -6.00
CA PHE A 155 4.85 -3.48 -6.00
C PHE A 155 3.47 -3.59 -6.66
N LEU A 156 3.40 -4.14 -7.88
CA LEU A 156 2.14 -4.24 -8.62
C LEU A 156 1.15 -5.20 -7.95
N LEU A 157 1.61 -6.40 -7.59
CA LEU A 157 0.73 -7.44 -7.06
C LEU A 157 0.20 -7.07 -5.68
N PHE A 158 1.04 -6.47 -4.83
CA PHE A 158 0.58 -5.94 -3.55
C PHE A 158 -0.33 -4.73 -3.73
N GLY A 159 0.00 -3.85 -4.68
CA GLY A 159 -0.87 -2.75 -5.12
C GLY A 159 -2.28 -3.22 -5.49
N ILE A 160 -2.37 -4.23 -6.36
CA ILE A 160 -3.65 -4.85 -6.77
C ILE A 160 -4.37 -5.49 -5.58
N THR A 161 -3.64 -6.17 -4.69
CA THR A 161 -4.21 -6.77 -3.48
C THR A 161 -4.86 -5.70 -2.61
N GLY A 162 -4.18 -4.58 -2.39
CA GLY A 162 -4.74 -3.45 -1.66
C GLY A 162 -5.93 -2.80 -2.34
N THR A 163 -5.88 -2.58 -3.66
CA THR A 163 -7.04 -2.09 -4.43
C THR A 163 -8.26 -3.00 -4.29
N LEU A 164 -8.07 -4.32 -4.32
CA LEU A 164 -9.16 -5.28 -4.12
C LEU A 164 -9.72 -5.21 -2.70
N ALA A 165 -8.86 -5.04 -1.69
CA ALA A 165 -9.29 -4.86 -0.32
C ALA A 165 -10.13 -3.59 -0.14
N GLU A 166 -9.69 -2.45 -0.68
CA GLU A 166 -10.46 -1.20 -0.70
C GLU A 166 -11.81 -1.36 -1.40
N THR A 167 -11.82 -2.13 -2.49
CA THR A 167 -13.05 -2.44 -3.23
C THR A 167 -14.02 -3.29 -2.42
N MET A 168 -13.52 -4.28 -1.68
CA MET A 168 -14.33 -5.17 -0.83
C MET A 168 -14.86 -4.46 0.41
N THR A 169 -14.08 -3.55 1.00
CA THR A 169 -14.43 -2.86 2.25
C THR A 169 -15.32 -1.64 1.99
N PHE A 170 -14.97 -0.82 1.00
CA PHE A 170 -15.60 0.49 0.79
C PHE A 170 -16.40 0.59 -0.51
N GLY A 171 -16.40 -0.44 -1.36
CA GLY A 171 -17.30 -0.56 -2.52
C GLY A 171 -16.62 -0.49 -3.89
N LEU A 172 -17.40 -0.84 -4.92
CA LEU A 172 -16.93 -1.01 -6.31
C LEU A 172 -16.37 0.25 -6.96
N GLN A 173 -16.72 1.44 -6.47
CA GLN A 173 -16.18 2.71 -6.97
C GLN A 173 -14.65 2.80 -6.84
N ASN A 174 -14.05 2.08 -5.89
CA ASN A 174 -12.59 2.05 -5.71
C ASN A 174 -11.84 1.37 -6.86
N ILE A 175 -12.52 0.57 -7.69
CA ILE A 175 -11.94 0.04 -8.94
C ILE A 175 -11.57 1.21 -9.87
N GLY A 176 -12.38 2.27 -9.90
CA GLY A 176 -12.07 3.49 -10.67
C GLY A 176 -10.77 4.14 -10.21
N SER A 177 -10.47 4.10 -8.92
CA SER A 177 -9.24 4.64 -8.33
C SER A 177 -8.08 3.64 -8.27
N ALA A 178 -8.14 2.53 -9.03
CA ALA A 178 -7.15 1.45 -8.95
C ALA A 178 -5.70 1.93 -9.11
N GLY A 179 -5.45 2.89 -10.01
CA GLY A 179 -4.11 3.46 -10.17
C GLY A 179 -3.58 4.13 -8.91
N PHE A 180 -4.41 4.88 -8.19
CA PHE A 180 -4.03 5.52 -6.93
C PHE A 180 -3.69 4.46 -5.88
N TRP A 181 -4.60 3.51 -5.66
CA TRP A 181 -4.42 2.46 -4.66
C TRP A 181 -3.22 1.55 -4.94
N VAL A 182 -2.97 1.21 -6.21
CA VAL A 182 -1.77 0.44 -6.59
C VAL A 182 -0.49 1.12 -6.11
N PHE A 183 -0.41 2.45 -6.20
CA PHE A 183 0.75 3.19 -5.70
C PHE A 183 0.77 3.29 -4.17
N VAL A 184 -0.37 3.56 -3.51
CA VAL A 184 -0.45 3.62 -2.04
C VAL A 184 0.11 2.34 -1.42
N TYR A 185 -0.46 1.19 -1.78
CA TYR A 185 -0.05 -0.10 -1.22
C TYR A 185 1.27 -0.60 -1.79
N GLY A 186 1.50 -0.44 -3.09
CA GLY A 186 2.73 -0.92 -3.74
C GLY A 186 3.99 -0.31 -3.12
N LEU A 187 3.95 0.98 -2.74
CA LEU A 187 5.07 1.67 -2.11
C LEU A 187 5.41 1.12 -0.72
N MET A 188 4.44 0.58 0.02
CA MET A 188 4.69 -0.05 1.33
C MET A 188 5.65 -1.24 1.22
N VAL A 189 5.70 -1.92 0.08
CA VAL A 189 6.46 -3.17 -0.10
C VAL A 189 7.59 -3.10 -1.12
N TYR A 190 7.62 -2.07 -1.99
CA TYR A 190 8.62 -1.95 -3.05
C TYR A 190 10.05 -1.95 -2.51
N LEU A 191 10.35 -1.03 -1.58
CA LEU A 191 11.69 -0.86 -1.05
C LEU A 191 12.12 -2.02 -0.12
N PRO A 192 11.23 -2.58 0.72
CA PRO A 192 11.48 -3.86 1.39
C PRO A 192 11.82 -4.99 0.42
N ALA A 193 11.05 -5.16 -0.66
CA ALA A 193 11.30 -6.19 -1.68
C ALA A 193 12.64 -5.97 -2.39
N TYR A 194 12.99 -4.72 -2.70
CA TYR A 194 14.28 -4.34 -3.28
C TYR A 194 15.46 -4.68 -2.37
N SER A 195 15.24 -4.64 -1.05
CA SER A 195 16.24 -4.88 0.00
C SER A 195 16.39 -6.35 0.36
N VAL A 196 15.63 -7.26 -0.26
CA VAL A 196 15.80 -8.69 -0.07
C VAL A 196 17.13 -9.14 -0.71
N PRO A 197 17.96 -9.94 0.00
CA PRO A 197 19.23 -10.41 -0.54
C PRO A 197 19.03 -11.33 -1.76
N GLU A 198 20.10 -11.52 -2.54
CA GLU A 198 20.11 -12.54 -3.59
C GLU A 198 19.87 -13.93 -2.98
N ARG A 199 19.05 -14.73 -3.65
CA ARG A 199 18.61 -16.04 -3.16
C ARG A 199 18.56 -17.03 -4.32
N ASN A 200 18.85 -18.29 -4.02
CA ASN A 200 18.72 -19.37 -4.98
C ASN A 200 17.30 -19.97 -4.90
N VAL A 201 16.33 -19.30 -5.55
CA VAL A 201 14.91 -19.70 -5.57
C VAL A 201 14.36 -19.69 -6.99
N ASN A 202 13.25 -20.40 -7.21
CA ASN A 202 12.70 -20.61 -8.55
C ASN A 202 12.08 -19.33 -9.14
N PRO A 203 12.12 -19.10 -10.46
CA PRO A 203 11.38 -18.00 -11.07
C PRO A 203 9.85 -18.21 -10.93
N PRO A 204 9.07 -17.13 -10.73
CA PRO A 204 7.61 -17.24 -10.65
C PRO A 204 7.01 -17.60 -12.01
N ARG A 205 6.17 -18.63 -12.02
CA ARG A 205 5.21 -18.99 -13.10
C ARG A 205 3.86 -18.29 -12.91
N VAL A 206 3.01 -18.25 -13.95
CA VAL A 206 1.68 -17.59 -13.97
C VAL A 206 0.84 -17.88 -12.72
N GLN A 207 0.71 -19.14 -12.31
CA GLN A 207 -0.04 -19.53 -11.11
C GLN A 207 0.44 -18.82 -9.83
N HIS A 208 1.73 -18.49 -9.73
CA HIS A 208 2.27 -17.82 -8.54
C HIS A 208 1.91 -16.34 -8.51
N TYR A 209 1.61 -15.71 -9.64
CA TYR A 209 1.05 -14.35 -9.67
C TYR A 209 -0.37 -14.34 -9.12
N ILE A 210 -1.17 -15.37 -9.43
CA ILE A 210 -2.51 -15.55 -8.84
C ILE A 210 -2.38 -15.78 -7.32
N LEU A 211 -1.47 -16.68 -6.91
CA LEU A 211 -1.21 -16.92 -5.49
C LEU A 211 -0.71 -15.65 -4.77
N ALA A 212 0.06 -14.79 -5.43
CA ALA A 212 0.56 -13.55 -4.84
C ALA A 212 -0.54 -12.55 -4.48
N VAL A 213 -1.71 -12.65 -5.12
CA VAL A 213 -2.90 -11.86 -4.79
C VAL A 213 -3.76 -12.57 -3.75
N VAL A 214 -3.93 -13.89 -3.85
CA VAL A 214 -4.85 -14.67 -2.99
C VAL A 214 -4.27 -14.96 -1.60
N VAL A 215 -3.00 -15.36 -1.51
CA VAL A 215 -2.38 -15.80 -0.24
C VAL A 215 -2.36 -14.70 0.84
N PRO A 216 -2.12 -13.41 0.54
CA PRO A 216 -2.27 -12.34 1.52
C PRO A 216 -3.63 -12.36 2.23
N PHE A 217 -4.74 -12.43 1.48
CA PHE A 217 -6.08 -12.51 2.08
C PHE A 217 -6.22 -13.72 3.01
N VAL A 218 -5.76 -14.90 2.60
CA VAL A 218 -5.80 -16.11 3.44
C VAL A 218 -5.05 -15.91 4.76
N PHE A 219 -3.88 -15.28 4.73
CA PHE A 219 -3.12 -14.96 5.95
C PHE A 219 -3.80 -13.88 6.79
N GLY A 220 -4.53 -12.95 6.17
CA GLY A 220 -5.25 -11.88 6.84
C GLY A 220 -6.50 -12.35 7.60
N ILE A 221 -7.19 -13.39 7.12
CA ILE A 221 -8.48 -13.86 7.67
C ILE A 221 -8.44 -14.04 9.21
N PRO A 222 -7.48 -14.77 9.81
CA PRO A 222 -7.48 -14.97 11.26
C PRO A 222 -7.39 -13.67 12.05
N VAL A 223 -6.56 -12.71 11.60
CA VAL A 223 -6.40 -11.42 12.28
C VAL A 223 -7.62 -10.54 12.06
N ALA A 224 -8.16 -10.50 10.84
CA ALA A 224 -9.38 -9.76 10.54
C ALA A 224 -10.57 -10.23 11.38
N LEU A 225 -10.71 -11.55 11.60
CA LEU A 225 -11.73 -12.12 12.47
C LEU A 225 -11.54 -11.69 13.93
N VAL A 226 -10.32 -11.76 14.47
CA VAL A 226 -10.04 -11.33 15.84
C VAL A 226 -10.31 -9.83 16.01
N VAL A 227 -9.84 -9.01 15.08
CA VAL A 227 -10.06 -7.56 15.09
C VAL A 227 -11.56 -7.23 15.01
N GLY A 228 -12.30 -7.87 14.11
CA GLY A 228 -13.75 -7.69 14.00
C GLY A 228 -14.51 -8.12 15.27
N LEU A 229 -14.09 -9.20 15.92
CA LEU A 229 -14.64 -9.62 17.21
C LEU A 229 -14.35 -8.58 18.32
N LEU A 230 -13.11 -8.07 18.38
CA LEU A 230 -12.73 -7.04 19.35
C LEU A 230 -13.52 -5.74 19.13
N GLN A 231 -13.73 -5.34 17.87
CA GLN A 231 -14.54 -4.18 17.53
C GLN A 231 -15.98 -4.32 18.02
N MET A 232 -16.61 -5.49 17.87
CA MET A 232 -17.98 -5.72 18.37
C MET A 232 -18.10 -5.74 19.90
N ILE A 233 -17.02 -5.97 20.63
CA ILE A 233 -17.03 -6.10 22.11
C ILE A 233 -16.61 -4.81 22.79
N CYS A 234 -15.66 -4.07 22.21
CA CYS A 234 -15.04 -2.91 22.83
C CYS A 234 -15.59 -1.56 22.35
N PHE A 235 -16.34 -1.56 21.24
CA PHE A 235 -16.93 -0.37 20.62
C PHE A 235 -18.39 -0.65 20.24
#